data_AF-A0AA37HIV9-F1
#
_entry.id   AF-A0AA37HIV9-F1
#
_cell.length_a   1.000
_cell.length_b   1.000
_cell.length_c   1.000
_cell.angle_alpha   90.00
_cell.angle_beta   90.00
_cell.angle_gamma   90.00
#
_symmetry.space_group_name_H-M   'P 1'
#
loop_
_entity.id
_entity.type
_entity.pdbx_description
1 polymer ?
#
loop_
_entity_poly.entity_id
_entity_poly.type
_entity_poly.pdbx_seq_one_letter_code
_entity_poly.pdbx_strand_id
1 'polypeptide(L)'
;MIWIGFIFIYLGLFSIYIVTFGPRRHEADISIFLQSVGIGIALLSIGVLVVRLALKSNQRKADARTVYTFEQIANMEHGSFSLFLRPFDISGIFVVRTESVLDLFAWNRYARPGIDALERVFADAYKPTSQLIGLGSRGELEFGLSTAGLVSEWQKKIQSGMDLAYHIILIPSANAGTLWEIGELKARNHFHKTILVMPPTCNPFIYKGAKRYAQIWAEAKEACREKYGIILPMYCDTGALFCIGAHYSCTKIIDFPIGSPRRVAKGINSLISQTSHSSMA
;
A
#
# COMPACT_ATOMS: atom_id res chain seq x y z
N MET A 1 12.70 7.50 17.93
CA MET A 1 12.80 6.05 18.24
C MET A 1 13.35 5.24 17.07
N ILE A 2 12.76 5.28 15.86
CA ILE A 2 13.29 4.51 14.72
C ILE A 2 14.78 4.78 14.46
N TRP A 3 15.21 6.05 14.47
CA TRP A 3 16.62 6.44 14.27
C TRP A 3 17.59 5.81 15.26
N ILE A 4 17.17 5.59 16.51
CA ILE A 4 17.99 4.94 17.54
C ILE A 4 18.26 3.47 17.17
N GLY A 5 17.22 2.77 16.70
CA GLY A 5 17.37 1.38 16.27
C GLY A 5 18.33 1.25 15.08
N PHE A 6 18.30 2.20 14.14
CA PHE A 6 19.26 2.22 13.03
C PHE A 6 20.70 2.49 13.46
N ILE A 7 20.91 3.35 14.47
CA ILE A 7 22.26 3.56 15.05
C ILE A 7 22.80 2.24 15.61
N PHE A 8 22.00 1.47 16.36
CA PHE A 8 22.41 0.17 16.87
C PHE A 8 22.72 -0.84 15.76
N ILE A 9 21.90 -0.89 14.71
CA ILE A 9 22.16 -1.74 13.54
C ILE A 9 23.49 -1.36 12.89
N TYR A 10 23.71 -0.07 12.66
CA TYR A 10 24.93 0.44 12.03
C TYR A 10 26.18 0.11 12.87
N LEU A 11 26.14 0.39 14.17
CA LEU A 11 27.25 0.07 15.08
C LEU A 11 27.53 -1.43 15.13
N GLY A 12 26.49 -2.26 15.12
CA GLY A 12 26.63 -3.72 15.09
C GLY A 12 27.31 -4.22 13.80
N LEU A 13 26.87 -3.73 12.64
CA LEU A 13 27.47 -4.06 11.35
C LEU A 13 28.91 -3.54 11.24
N PHE A 14 29.16 -2.33 11.72
CA PHE A 14 30.48 -1.72 11.73
C PHE A 14 31.46 -2.52 12.61
N SER A 15 31.02 -2.97 13.79
CA SER A 15 31.81 -3.85 14.66
C SER A 15 32.23 -5.15 13.95
N ILE A 16 31.29 -5.81 13.28
CA ILE A 16 31.56 -7.04 12.51
C ILE A 16 32.49 -6.73 11.32
N TYR A 17 32.25 -5.63 10.62
CA TYR A 17 33.03 -5.23 9.45
C TYR A 17 34.49 -4.97 9.79
N ILE A 18 34.77 -4.16 10.83
CA ILE A 18 36.14 -3.84 11.26
C ILE A 18 36.92 -5.11 11.57
N VAL A 19 36.31 -6.05 12.28
CA VAL A 19 37.00 -7.26 12.71
C VAL A 19 37.14 -8.29 11.58
N THR A 20 36.24 -8.27 10.60
CA THR A 20 36.29 -9.20 9.46
C THR A 20 37.20 -8.71 8.33
N PHE A 21 37.18 -7.41 8.02
CA PHE A 21 37.81 -6.82 6.83
C PHE A 21 38.78 -5.68 7.14
N GLY A 22 38.94 -5.29 8.41
CA GLY A 22 39.80 -4.18 8.80
C GLY A 22 41.30 -4.50 8.68
N PRO A 23 42.14 -3.46 8.77
CA PRO A 23 43.58 -3.55 8.48
C PRO A 23 44.39 -4.41 9.47
N ARG A 24 43.83 -4.79 10.64
CA ARG A 24 44.53 -5.58 11.68
C ARG A 24 44.28 -7.08 11.60
N ARG A 25 44.10 -7.62 10.39
CA ARG A 25 43.72 -9.03 10.18
C ARG A 25 44.77 -10.05 10.65
N HIS A 26 46.03 -9.66 10.77
CA HIS A 26 47.15 -10.60 10.95
C HIS A 26 47.61 -10.82 12.40
N GLU A 27 47.06 -10.09 13.37
CA GLU A 27 47.47 -10.21 14.79
C GLU A 27 46.28 -10.34 15.76
N ALA A 28 45.05 -10.40 15.24
CA ALA A 28 43.87 -10.46 16.09
C ALA A 28 43.75 -11.83 16.77
N ASP A 29 43.89 -11.84 18.09
CA ASP A 29 43.50 -12.96 18.94
C ASP A 29 42.05 -13.36 18.62
N ILE A 30 41.83 -14.66 18.41
CA ILE A 30 40.51 -15.24 18.15
C ILE A 30 39.49 -14.86 19.23
N SER A 31 39.95 -14.61 20.46
CA SER A 31 39.12 -14.14 21.56
C SER A 31 38.51 -12.76 21.27
N ILE A 32 39.32 -11.80 20.79
CA ILE A 32 38.89 -10.44 20.43
C ILE A 32 37.92 -10.48 19.24
N PHE A 33 38.19 -11.38 18.28
CA PHE A 33 37.29 -11.59 17.14
C PHE A 33 35.90 -12.01 17.62
N LEU A 34 35.82 -13.07 18.44
CA LEU A 34 34.56 -13.61 18.93
C LEU A 34 33.78 -12.61 19.80
N GLN A 35 34.47 -11.85 20.66
CA GLN A 35 33.86 -10.81 21.48
C GLN A 35 33.24 -9.70 20.63
N SER A 36 33.97 -9.22 19.63
CA SER A 36 33.51 -8.12 18.76
C SER A 36 32.33 -8.53 17.87
N VAL A 37 32.36 -9.77 17.37
CA VAL A 37 31.23 -10.36 16.64
C VAL A 37 30.03 -10.53 17.58
N GLY A 38 30.23 -11.02 18.80
CA GLY A 38 29.17 -11.17 19.81
C GLY A 38 28.49 -9.83 20.14
N ILE A 39 29.28 -8.78 20.39
CA ILE A 39 28.78 -7.41 20.59
C ILE A 39 28.02 -6.93 19.34
N GLY A 40 28.58 -7.16 18.15
CA GLY A 40 27.96 -6.78 16.89
C GLY A 40 26.58 -7.41 16.70
N ILE A 41 26.44 -8.70 16.96
CA ILE A 41 25.17 -9.45 16.90
C ILE A 41 24.16 -8.93 17.93
N ALA A 42 24.61 -8.64 19.15
CA ALA A 42 23.76 -8.09 20.20
C ALA A 42 23.20 -6.70 19.80
N LEU A 43 24.06 -5.80 19.31
CA LEU A 43 23.64 -4.47 18.85
C LEU A 43 22.68 -4.55 17.65
N LEU A 44 22.97 -5.43 16.69
CA LEU A 44 22.08 -5.72 15.56
C LEU A 44 20.68 -6.16 16.04
N SER A 45 20.63 -7.11 16.97
CA SER A 45 19.38 -7.66 17.50
C SER A 45 18.55 -6.60 18.22
N ILE A 46 19.19 -5.79 19.08
CA ILE A 46 18.55 -4.67 19.78
C ILE A 46 18.03 -3.65 18.76
N GLY A 47 18.85 -3.28 17.78
CA GLY A 47 18.48 -2.31 16.76
C GLY A 47 17.27 -2.75 15.94
N VAL A 48 17.25 -4.01 15.48
CA VAL A 48 16.11 -4.61 14.77
C VAL A 48 14.85 -4.61 15.64
N LEU A 49 14.95 -4.98 16.92
CA LEU A 49 13.84 -4.97 17.85
C LEU A 49 13.27 -3.56 18.04
N VAL A 50 14.12 -2.56 18.27
CA VAL A 50 13.71 -1.15 18.43
C VAL A 50 13.02 -0.64 17.17
N VAL A 51 13.55 -0.94 15.99
CA VAL A 51 12.92 -0.57 14.71
C VAL A 51 11.53 -1.20 14.59
N ARG A 52 11.39 -2.52 14.85
CA ARG A 52 10.10 -3.22 14.79
C ARG A 52 9.06 -2.62 15.74
N LEU A 53 9.43 -2.39 17.00
CA LEU A 53 8.55 -1.79 17.99
C LEU A 53 8.11 -0.37 17.60
N ALA A 54 9.04 0.42 17.07
CA ALA A 54 8.73 1.78 16.65
C ALA A 54 7.83 1.82 15.40
N LEU A 55 8.00 0.90 14.45
CA LEU A 55 7.09 0.77 13.31
C LEU A 55 5.69 0.34 13.76
N LYS A 56 5.59 -0.66 14.63
CA LYS A 56 4.32 -1.11 15.21
C LYS A 56 3.61 0.02 15.96
N SER A 57 4.36 0.85 16.69
CA SER A 57 3.83 2.04 17.36
C SER A 57 3.30 3.08 16.34
N ASN A 58 4.04 3.33 15.27
CA ASN A 58 3.61 4.25 14.21
C ASN A 58 2.35 3.75 13.49
N GLN A 59 2.27 2.45 13.21
CA GLN A 59 1.07 1.85 12.61
C GLN A 59 -0.15 2.04 13.52
N ARG A 60 -0.02 1.74 14.82
CA ARG A 60 -1.11 1.95 15.80
C ARG A 60 -1.58 3.41 15.84
N LYS A 61 -0.65 4.37 15.77
CA LYS A 61 -1.00 5.79 15.71
C LYS A 61 -1.72 6.15 14.42
N ALA A 62 -1.30 5.59 13.29
CA ALA A 62 -1.95 5.81 12.01
C ALA A 62 -3.36 5.20 11.96
N ASP A 63 -3.52 3.99 12.49
CA ASP A 63 -4.83 3.33 12.61
C ASP A 63 -5.77 4.12 13.53
N ALA A 64 -5.28 4.58 14.70
CA ALA A 64 -6.06 5.43 15.60
C ALA A 64 -6.52 6.74 14.93
N ARG A 65 -5.68 7.36 14.09
CA ARG A 65 -6.07 8.53 13.31
C ARG A 65 -7.14 8.19 12.28
N THR A 66 -7.00 7.08 11.55
CA THR A 66 -8.01 6.65 10.58
C THR A 66 -9.36 6.41 11.26
N VAL A 67 -9.37 5.80 12.43
CA VAL A 67 -10.60 5.59 13.22
C VAL A 67 -11.25 6.91 13.57
N TYR A 68 -10.46 7.84 14.12
CA TYR A 68 -10.94 9.18 14.44
C TYR A 68 -11.51 9.90 13.20
N THR A 69 -10.80 9.84 12.06
CA THR A 69 -11.30 10.40 10.79
C THR A 69 -12.64 9.78 10.42
N PHE A 70 -12.78 8.45 10.48
CA PHE A 70 -14.04 7.77 10.15
C PHE A 70 -15.19 8.07 11.11
N GLU A 71 -14.91 8.35 12.39
CA GLU A 71 -15.91 8.81 13.35
C GLU A 71 -16.37 10.24 13.07
N GLN A 72 -15.47 11.08 12.57
CA GLN A 72 -15.77 12.48 12.23
C GLN A 72 -16.35 12.65 10.82
N ILE A 73 -16.24 11.67 9.92
CA ILE A 73 -16.72 11.77 8.52
C ILE A 73 -18.16 12.30 8.42
N ALA A 74 -19.06 11.88 9.31
CA ALA A 74 -20.45 12.32 9.28
C ALA A 74 -20.63 13.83 9.55
N ASN A 75 -19.66 14.47 10.22
CA ASN A 75 -19.69 15.88 10.60
C ASN A 75 -18.74 16.75 9.76
N MET A 76 -17.99 16.16 8.83
CA MET A 76 -17.02 16.89 8.01
C MET A 76 -17.73 17.53 6.81
N GLU A 77 -17.49 18.83 6.59
CA GLU A 77 -17.96 19.52 5.38
C GLU A 77 -17.09 19.18 4.16
N HIS A 78 -15.78 19.00 4.38
CA HIS A 78 -14.81 18.68 3.34
C HIS A 78 -13.78 17.65 3.83
N GLY A 79 -13.50 16.62 3.04
CA GLY A 79 -12.53 15.58 3.36
C GLY A 79 -11.13 15.89 2.83
N SER A 80 -10.14 16.02 3.72
CA SER A 80 -8.71 16.12 3.36
C SER A 80 -8.04 14.73 3.22
N PHE A 81 -8.82 13.70 2.92
CA PHE A 81 -8.38 12.31 2.85
C PHE A 81 -8.75 11.69 1.51
N SER A 82 -8.05 10.62 1.15
CA SER A 82 -8.39 9.75 0.03
C SER A 82 -8.89 8.41 0.56
N LEU A 83 -9.86 7.82 -0.11
CA LEU A 83 -10.50 6.57 0.30
C LEU A 83 -9.98 5.41 -0.54
N PHE A 84 -9.59 4.31 0.11
CA PHE A 84 -9.30 3.04 -0.55
C PHE A 84 -10.44 2.07 -0.29
N LEU A 85 -11.20 1.78 -1.35
CA LEU A 85 -12.23 0.77 -1.39
C LEU A 85 -11.57 -0.57 -1.67
N ARG A 86 -11.41 -1.35 -0.60
CA ARG A 86 -10.63 -2.58 -0.61
C ARG A 86 -11.58 -3.77 -0.68
N PRO A 87 -11.45 -4.66 -1.69
CA PRO A 87 -12.04 -5.98 -1.63
C PRO A 87 -11.45 -6.77 -0.45
N PHE A 88 -12.29 -7.27 0.45
CA PHE A 88 -11.84 -8.00 1.65
C PHE A 88 -10.98 -9.22 1.32
N ASP A 89 -11.23 -9.86 0.18
CA ASP A 89 -10.55 -11.06 -0.29
C ASP A 89 -9.12 -10.85 -0.78
N ILE A 90 -8.77 -9.68 -1.32
CA ILE A 90 -7.42 -9.44 -1.88
C ILE A 90 -6.41 -8.95 -0.84
N SER A 91 -6.87 -8.84 0.39
CA SER A 91 -6.13 -8.32 1.53
C SER A 91 -4.81 -9.04 1.76
N GLY A 92 -3.67 -8.37 1.51
CA GLY A 92 -2.35 -8.98 1.71
C GLY A 92 -2.00 -10.12 0.73
N ILE A 93 -2.84 -10.35 -0.28
CA ILE A 93 -2.58 -11.33 -1.33
C ILE A 93 -1.53 -10.80 -2.31
N PHE A 94 -1.57 -9.50 -2.60
CA PHE A 94 -0.60 -8.81 -3.44
C PHE A 94 0.57 -8.33 -2.62
N VAL A 95 1.72 -8.96 -2.86
CA VAL A 95 2.97 -8.68 -2.20
C VAL A 95 3.95 -8.11 -3.20
N VAL A 96 4.63 -7.03 -2.84
CA VAL A 96 5.78 -6.49 -3.56
C VAL A 96 7.03 -7.06 -2.93
N ARG A 97 7.73 -7.93 -3.66
CA ARG A 97 9.08 -8.36 -3.29
C ARG A 97 10.02 -7.21 -3.57
N THR A 98 10.51 -6.56 -2.52
CA THR A 98 11.58 -5.58 -2.73
C THR A 98 12.84 -6.39 -3.01
N GLU A 99 13.42 -6.29 -4.23
CA GLU A 99 14.67 -6.99 -4.53
C GLU A 99 15.70 -6.63 -3.47
N SER A 100 16.04 -7.62 -2.66
CA SER A 100 17.00 -7.52 -1.57
C SER A 100 18.39 -7.49 -2.18
N VAL A 101 18.74 -6.41 -2.86
CA VAL A 101 20.14 -6.03 -2.92
C VAL A 101 20.54 -5.81 -1.47
N LEU A 102 21.44 -6.65 -0.97
CA LEU A 102 22.06 -6.61 0.36
C LEU A 102 22.86 -5.30 0.52
N ASP A 103 22.17 -4.17 0.48
CA ASP A 103 22.74 -2.90 0.87
C ASP A 103 22.68 -2.84 2.39
N LEU A 104 23.76 -3.35 2.99
CA LEU A 104 23.96 -3.41 4.43
C LEU A 104 24.00 -2.01 5.09
N PHE A 105 23.87 -0.92 4.32
CA PHE A 105 23.89 0.43 4.86
C PHE A 105 22.69 1.27 4.40
N ALA A 106 21.72 0.68 3.70
CA ALA A 106 20.50 1.38 3.32
C ALA A 106 19.57 1.57 4.54
N TRP A 107 19.64 2.76 5.13
CA TRP A 107 18.83 3.24 6.27
C TRP A 107 17.35 2.86 6.18
N ASN A 108 16.78 2.89 4.97
CA ASN A 108 15.34 2.73 4.75
C ASN A 108 14.89 1.26 4.64
N ARG A 109 15.84 0.32 4.46
CA ARG A 109 15.56 -1.09 4.13
C ARG A 109 15.45 -1.98 5.36
N TYR A 110 16.19 -1.69 6.44
CA TYR A 110 16.13 -2.41 7.72
C TYR A 110 14.76 -2.36 8.42
N ALA A 111 13.94 -1.37 8.07
CA ALA A 111 12.59 -1.20 8.58
C ALA A 111 11.51 -1.95 7.78
N ARG A 112 11.87 -2.73 6.75
CA ARG A 112 10.89 -3.37 5.87
C ARG A 112 11.12 -4.88 5.81
N PRO A 113 10.11 -5.73 6.03
CA PRO A 113 10.26 -7.19 6.00
C PRO A 113 10.50 -7.79 4.60
N GLY A 114 11.06 -7.04 3.64
CA GLY A 114 11.32 -7.49 2.25
C GLY A 114 10.06 -7.76 1.40
N ILE A 115 8.89 -7.73 2.03
CA ILE A 115 7.56 -7.99 1.48
C ILE A 115 6.68 -6.83 1.95
N ASP A 116 6.30 -5.96 1.02
CA ASP A 116 5.33 -4.88 1.27
C ASP A 116 3.99 -5.25 0.63
N ALA A 117 2.89 -5.00 1.33
CA ALA A 117 1.55 -5.16 0.73
C ALA A 117 1.32 -4.06 -0.32
N LEU A 118 0.59 -4.36 -1.40
CA LEU A 118 0.26 -3.38 -2.45
C LEU A 118 -0.40 -2.12 -1.87
N GLU A 119 -1.25 -2.29 -0.86
CA GLU A 119 -1.93 -1.23 -0.13
C GLU A 119 -0.94 -0.23 0.49
N ARG A 120 0.22 -0.70 0.95
CA ARG A 120 1.27 0.16 1.49
C ARG A 120 1.91 1.03 0.41
N VAL A 121 2.06 0.51 -0.81
CA VAL A 121 2.59 1.29 -1.93
C VAL A 121 1.67 2.48 -2.22
N PHE A 122 0.36 2.28 -2.18
CA PHE A 122 -0.61 3.36 -2.32
C PHE A 122 -0.55 4.33 -1.13
N ALA A 123 -0.49 3.83 0.10
CA ALA A 123 -0.37 4.69 1.28
C ALA A 123 0.89 5.58 1.22
N ASP A 124 2.04 5.01 0.83
CA ASP A 124 3.29 5.75 0.65
C ASP A 124 3.19 6.75 -0.53
N ALA A 125 2.45 6.43 -1.59
CA ALA A 125 2.24 7.30 -2.74
C ALA A 125 1.36 8.52 -2.40
N TYR A 126 0.35 8.35 -1.54
CA TYR A 126 -0.55 9.41 -1.09
C TYR A 126 0.00 10.24 0.05
N LYS A 127 0.93 9.72 0.85
CA LYS A 127 1.51 10.41 2.01
C LYS A 127 1.87 11.90 1.80
N PRO A 128 2.39 12.35 0.64
CA PRO A 128 2.66 13.77 0.41
C PRO A 128 1.43 14.64 0.14
N THR A 129 0.33 14.06 -0.33
CA THR A 129 -0.86 14.80 -0.83
C THR A 129 -2.06 14.67 0.10
N SER A 130 -2.36 13.48 0.60
CA SER A 130 -3.49 13.23 1.50
C SER A 130 -3.28 11.97 2.34
N GLN A 131 -4.05 11.84 3.41
CA GLN A 131 -4.10 10.57 4.14
C GLN A 131 -4.96 9.58 3.34
N LEU A 132 -4.38 8.44 2.95
CA LEU A 132 -5.16 7.32 2.40
C LEU A 132 -5.75 6.53 3.58
N ILE A 133 -7.07 6.37 3.59
CA ILE A 133 -7.80 5.59 4.58
C ILE A 133 -8.62 4.49 3.91
N GLY A 134 -8.83 3.37 4.59
CA GLY A 134 -9.71 2.31 4.10
C GLY A 134 -10.51 1.67 5.23
N LEU A 135 -11.57 0.95 4.87
CA LEU A 135 -12.21 0.02 5.78
C LEU A 135 -11.60 -1.38 5.63
N GLY A 136 -11.55 -2.11 6.73
CA GLY A 136 -10.96 -3.45 6.78
C GLY A 136 -10.81 -3.92 8.22
N SER A 137 -10.65 -5.22 8.40
CA SER A 137 -10.31 -5.80 9.71
C SER A 137 -9.04 -5.15 10.25
N ARG A 138 -9.07 -4.73 11.53
CA ARG A 138 -7.87 -4.21 12.19
C ARG A 138 -6.86 -5.35 12.38
N GLY A 139 -5.59 -5.08 12.08
CA GLY A 139 -4.48 -5.92 12.52
C GLY A 139 -4.19 -7.17 11.68
N GLU A 140 -4.88 -7.40 10.55
CA GLU A 140 -4.55 -8.54 9.66
C GLU A 140 -3.20 -8.37 8.95
N LEU A 141 -2.71 -7.14 8.80
CA LEU A 141 -1.39 -6.85 8.23
C LEU A 141 -0.58 -6.00 9.21
N GLU A 142 0.60 -6.49 9.59
CA GLU A 142 1.53 -5.76 10.46
C GLU A 142 2.05 -4.47 9.79
N PHE A 143 2.06 -4.44 8.44
CA PHE A 143 2.50 -3.32 7.62
C PHE A 143 1.58 -3.14 6.40
N GLY A 144 0.54 -2.33 6.53
CA GLY A 144 -0.46 -2.10 5.48
C GLY A 144 -1.10 -0.72 5.56
N LEU A 145 -2.16 -0.52 4.77
CA LEU A 145 -3.00 0.66 4.87
C LEU A 145 -3.65 0.74 6.26
N SER A 146 -3.76 1.95 6.80
CA SER A 146 -4.48 2.16 8.06
C SER A 146 -5.99 1.98 7.90
N THR A 147 -6.59 1.16 8.76
CA THR A 147 -8.00 0.77 8.69
C THR A 147 -8.79 1.18 9.93
N ALA A 148 -10.07 1.52 9.77
CA ALA A 148 -10.94 1.88 10.91
C ALA A 148 -11.51 0.67 11.67
N GLY A 149 -11.41 -0.55 11.13
CA GLY A 149 -12.15 -1.72 11.60
C GLY A 149 -13.50 -1.89 10.88
N LEU A 150 -14.06 -3.10 10.94
CA LEU A 150 -15.45 -3.35 10.53
C LEU A 150 -16.37 -2.80 11.62
N VAL A 151 -17.22 -1.85 11.26
CA VAL A 151 -18.19 -1.22 12.18
C VAL A 151 -19.60 -1.62 11.74
N SER A 152 -20.55 -1.66 12.67
CA SER A 152 -21.97 -1.58 12.32
C SER A 152 -22.19 -0.37 11.40
N GLU A 153 -23.05 -0.51 10.40
CA GLU A 153 -23.32 0.55 9.42
C GLU A 153 -22.13 0.98 8.53
N TRP A 154 -21.16 0.08 8.30
CA TRP A 154 -20.00 0.36 7.44
C TRP A 154 -20.38 0.96 6.07
N GLN A 155 -21.51 0.52 5.49
CA GLN A 155 -22.01 1.03 4.20
C GLN A 155 -22.29 2.53 4.24
N LYS A 156 -22.97 3.02 5.28
CA LYS A 156 -23.26 4.46 5.45
C LYS A 156 -21.95 5.25 5.57
N LYS A 157 -20.99 4.74 6.33
CA LYS A 157 -19.67 5.37 6.49
C LYS A 157 -18.87 5.39 5.19
N ILE A 158 -18.92 4.31 4.40
CA ILE A 158 -18.31 4.27 3.06
C ILE A 158 -18.96 5.31 2.16
N GLN A 159 -20.28 5.39 2.13
CA GLN A 159 -21.01 6.36 1.32
C GLN A 159 -20.62 7.80 1.66
N SER A 160 -20.66 8.19 2.95
CA SER A 160 -20.20 9.52 3.39
C SER A 160 -18.71 9.74 3.08
N GLY A 161 -17.90 8.69 3.23
CA GLY A 161 -16.49 8.71 2.86
C GLY A 161 -16.28 8.95 1.37
N MET A 162 -17.07 8.32 0.49
CA MET A 162 -17.02 8.52 -0.96
C MET A 162 -17.40 9.96 -1.32
N ASP A 163 -18.42 10.52 -0.66
CA ASP A 163 -18.86 11.90 -0.90
C ASP A 163 -17.75 12.90 -0.58
N LEU A 164 -17.08 12.72 0.57
CA LEU A 164 -16.07 13.66 1.08
C LEU A 164 -14.65 13.39 0.58
N ALA A 165 -14.33 12.19 0.12
CA ALA A 165 -12.98 11.84 -0.28
C ALA A 165 -12.49 12.70 -1.43
N TYR A 166 -11.23 13.12 -1.33
CA TYR A 166 -10.51 13.84 -2.39
C TYR A 166 -10.31 12.94 -3.61
N HIS A 167 -9.87 11.71 -3.39
CA HIS A 167 -9.76 10.66 -4.41
C HIS A 167 -10.23 9.34 -3.85
N ILE A 168 -10.68 8.46 -4.74
CA ILE A 168 -11.08 7.11 -4.41
C ILE A 168 -10.17 6.16 -5.19
N ILE A 169 -9.55 5.20 -4.51
CA ILE A 169 -8.81 4.09 -5.12
C ILE A 169 -9.67 2.83 -4.95
N LEU A 170 -9.85 2.07 -6.03
CA LEU A 170 -10.64 0.84 -6.03
C LEU A 170 -9.92 -0.25 -6.81
N ILE A 171 -9.87 -1.47 -6.27
CA ILE A 171 -9.51 -2.67 -7.05
C ILE A 171 -10.82 -3.41 -7.38
N PRO A 172 -11.22 -3.52 -8.66
CA PRO A 172 -12.42 -4.25 -9.03
C PRO A 172 -12.37 -5.73 -8.64
N SER A 173 -13.50 -6.26 -8.18
CA SER A 173 -13.69 -7.67 -7.84
C SER A 173 -15.15 -8.07 -8.11
N ALA A 174 -15.39 -9.35 -8.41
CA ALA A 174 -16.73 -9.91 -8.58
C ALA A 174 -17.47 -10.11 -7.24
N ASN A 175 -16.82 -9.85 -6.10
CA ASN A 175 -17.44 -10.02 -4.80
C ASN A 175 -18.58 -9.03 -4.56
N ALA A 176 -19.62 -9.49 -3.87
CA ALA A 176 -20.82 -8.70 -3.62
C ALA A 176 -20.54 -7.34 -2.96
N GLY A 177 -19.59 -7.27 -2.01
CA GLY A 177 -19.19 -6.02 -1.36
C GLY A 177 -18.59 -5.02 -2.34
N THR A 178 -17.60 -5.43 -3.13
CA THR A 178 -16.97 -4.57 -4.14
C THR A 178 -17.92 -4.18 -5.26
N LEU A 179 -18.79 -5.09 -5.69
CA LEU A 179 -19.85 -4.76 -6.64
C LEU A 179 -20.81 -3.72 -6.05
N TRP A 180 -21.18 -3.83 -4.77
CA TRP A 180 -22.01 -2.79 -4.12
C TRP A 180 -21.28 -1.44 -4.12
N GLU A 181 -20.00 -1.40 -3.75
CA GLU A 181 -19.18 -0.17 -3.78
C GLU A 181 -19.14 0.46 -5.18
N ILE A 182 -18.95 -0.35 -6.23
CA ILE A 182 -18.98 0.09 -7.63
C ILE A 182 -20.35 0.68 -8.00
N GLY A 183 -21.43 0.06 -7.52
CA GLY A 183 -22.79 0.56 -7.72
C GLY A 183 -23.01 1.93 -7.08
N GLU A 184 -22.50 2.14 -5.86
CA GLU A 184 -22.56 3.42 -5.16
C GLU A 184 -21.74 4.51 -5.88
N LEU A 185 -20.54 4.18 -6.35
CA LEU A 185 -19.73 5.10 -7.17
C LEU A 185 -20.48 5.55 -8.43
N LYS A 186 -21.20 4.62 -9.07
CA LYS A 186 -22.04 4.93 -10.23
C LYS A 186 -23.21 5.82 -9.84
N ALA A 187 -24.01 5.42 -8.85
CA ALA A 187 -25.22 6.11 -8.44
C ALA A 187 -24.97 7.55 -7.99
N ARG A 188 -23.80 7.80 -7.38
CA ARG A 188 -23.38 9.11 -6.86
C ARG A 188 -22.49 9.91 -7.83
N ASN A 189 -22.27 9.40 -9.04
CA ASN A 189 -21.40 10.00 -10.05
C ASN A 189 -19.95 10.26 -9.57
N HIS A 190 -19.38 9.38 -8.74
CA HIS A 190 -18.03 9.54 -8.15
C HIS A 190 -16.89 8.95 -8.99
N PHE A 191 -17.15 8.43 -10.19
CA PHE A 191 -16.10 7.89 -11.06
C PHE A 191 -15.07 8.95 -11.50
N HIS A 192 -15.46 10.22 -11.60
CA HIS A 192 -14.57 11.32 -11.98
C HIS A 192 -13.38 11.50 -11.01
N LYS A 193 -13.52 11.06 -9.75
CA LYS A 193 -12.46 11.07 -8.73
C LYS A 193 -12.00 9.67 -8.32
N THR A 194 -12.43 8.64 -9.05
CA THR A 194 -12.06 7.25 -8.79
C THR A 194 -10.95 6.80 -9.74
N ILE A 195 -9.89 6.23 -9.17
CA ILE A 195 -8.83 5.53 -9.88
C ILE A 195 -9.02 4.05 -9.62
N LEU A 196 -9.23 3.31 -10.70
CA LEU A 196 -9.32 1.86 -10.68
C LEU A 196 -7.94 1.27 -10.88
N VAL A 197 -7.69 0.20 -10.16
CA VAL A 197 -6.40 -0.48 -10.11
C VAL A 197 -6.58 -1.89 -10.62
N MET A 198 -5.75 -2.24 -11.61
CA MET A 198 -5.46 -3.61 -12.00
C MET A 198 -4.09 -3.97 -11.41
N PRO A 199 -4.06 -4.76 -10.32
CA PRO A 199 -2.82 -5.17 -9.69
C PRO A 199 -1.89 -5.93 -10.66
N PRO A 200 -0.58 -5.62 -10.65
CA PRO A 200 0.42 -6.42 -11.36
C PRO A 200 0.63 -7.80 -10.71
N THR A 201 0.96 -8.80 -11.53
CA THR A 201 1.37 -10.15 -11.11
C THR A 201 2.76 -10.55 -11.62
N CYS A 202 3.45 -9.66 -12.33
CA CYS A 202 4.84 -9.86 -12.75
C CYS A 202 5.83 -9.33 -11.69
N ASN A 203 7.07 -9.84 -11.70
CA ASN A 203 8.16 -9.37 -10.81
C ASN A 203 8.25 -7.83 -10.82
N PRO A 204 8.35 -7.14 -9.67
CA PRO A 204 8.51 -7.60 -8.28
C PRO A 204 7.23 -8.05 -7.56
N PHE A 205 6.08 -8.02 -8.22
CA PHE A 205 4.81 -8.34 -7.59
C PHE A 205 4.55 -9.85 -7.60
N ILE A 206 4.06 -10.33 -6.47
CA ILE A 206 3.71 -11.72 -6.22
C ILE A 206 2.26 -11.74 -5.77
N TYR A 207 1.45 -12.49 -6.50
CA TYR A 207 0.08 -12.79 -6.12
C TYR A 207 0.03 -14.19 -5.49
N LYS A 208 -0.54 -14.28 -4.28
CA LYS A 208 -0.57 -15.51 -3.46
C LYS A 208 -1.93 -16.22 -3.41
N GLY A 209 -2.89 -15.84 -4.25
CA GLY A 209 -4.22 -16.42 -4.22
C GLY A 209 -4.30 -17.77 -4.92
N ALA A 210 -5.33 -18.56 -4.60
CA ALA A 210 -5.49 -19.93 -5.10
C ALA A 210 -5.81 -20.01 -6.61
N LYS A 211 -6.60 -19.06 -7.13
CA LYS A 211 -6.92 -18.95 -8.56
C LYS A 211 -5.98 -17.97 -9.25
N ARG A 212 -5.65 -18.19 -10.54
CA ARG A 212 -4.89 -17.22 -11.33
C ARG A 212 -5.63 -15.88 -11.37
N TYR A 213 -4.95 -14.78 -11.06
CA TYR A 213 -5.60 -13.48 -10.95
C TYR A 213 -6.27 -13.01 -12.27
N ALA A 214 -5.74 -13.39 -13.43
CA ALA A 214 -6.38 -13.13 -14.73
C ALA A 214 -7.82 -13.68 -14.82
N GLN A 215 -8.10 -14.83 -14.19
CA GLN A 215 -9.45 -15.40 -14.14
C GLN A 215 -10.35 -14.58 -13.22
N ILE A 216 -9.86 -14.19 -12.04
CA ILE A 216 -10.58 -13.32 -11.10
C ILE A 216 -10.90 -11.96 -11.76
N TRP A 217 -9.97 -11.41 -12.53
CA TRP A 217 -10.20 -10.17 -13.27
C TRP A 217 -11.28 -10.34 -14.36
N ALA A 218 -11.29 -11.47 -15.06
CA ALA A 218 -12.33 -11.76 -16.04
C ALA A 218 -13.72 -11.89 -15.38
N GLU A 219 -13.82 -12.56 -14.23
CA GLU A 219 -15.03 -12.64 -13.42
C GLU A 219 -15.50 -11.22 -13.00
N ALA A 220 -14.58 -10.37 -12.51
CA ALA A 220 -14.90 -9.00 -12.11
C ALA A 220 -15.38 -8.14 -13.29
N LYS A 221 -14.72 -8.27 -14.45
CA LYS A 221 -15.09 -7.58 -15.69
C LYS A 221 -16.50 -7.95 -16.14
N GLU A 222 -16.84 -9.24 -16.13
CA GLU A 222 -18.17 -9.70 -16.50
C GLU A 222 -19.23 -9.15 -15.54
N ALA A 223 -19.02 -9.31 -14.23
CA ALA A 223 -19.95 -8.85 -13.21
C ALA A 223 -20.18 -7.32 -13.26
N CYS A 224 -19.14 -6.53 -13.51
CA CYS A 224 -19.26 -5.08 -13.66
C CYS A 224 -20.06 -4.69 -14.91
N ARG A 225 -19.88 -5.43 -16.02
CA ARG A 225 -20.61 -5.22 -17.27
C ARG A 225 -22.08 -5.56 -17.11
N GLU A 226 -22.39 -6.75 -16.60
CA GLU A 226 -23.78 -7.22 -16.47
C GLU A 226 -24.58 -6.36 -15.50
N LYS A 227 -24.01 -6.04 -14.33
CA LYS A 227 -24.75 -5.38 -13.25
C LYS A 227 -24.84 -3.86 -13.42
N TYR A 228 -23.79 -3.25 -13.98
CA TYR A 228 -23.68 -1.78 -14.02
C TYR A 228 -23.33 -1.22 -15.39
N GLY A 229 -23.18 -2.04 -16.44
CA GLY A 229 -22.79 -1.57 -17.76
C GLY A 229 -21.37 -0.97 -17.80
N ILE A 230 -20.51 -1.30 -16.83
CA ILE A 230 -19.14 -0.77 -16.76
C ILE A 230 -18.22 -1.69 -17.55
N ILE A 231 -17.45 -1.10 -18.48
CA ILE A 231 -16.52 -1.83 -19.34
C ILE A 231 -15.11 -1.74 -18.77
N LEU A 232 -14.66 -2.79 -18.09
CA LEU A 232 -13.28 -2.90 -17.61
C LEU A 232 -12.32 -3.36 -18.74
N PRO A 233 -11.05 -2.90 -18.73
CA PRO A 233 -10.06 -3.31 -19.71
C PRO A 233 -9.72 -4.81 -19.60
N MET A 234 -9.11 -5.35 -20.67
CA MET A 234 -8.52 -6.69 -20.62
C MET A 234 -7.38 -6.74 -19.59
N TYR A 235 -7.24 -7.89 -18.93
CA TYR A 235 -6.19 -8.08 -17.94
C TYR A 235 -4.80 -8.00 -18.57
N CYS A 236 -3.88 -7.35 -17.88
CA CYS A 236 -2.45 -7.28 -18.19
C CYS A 236 -1.64 -7.64 -16.94
N ASP A 237 -0.61 -8.46 -17.08
CA ASP A 237 0.20 -8.95 -15.96
C ASP A 237 1.13 -7.89 -15.38
N THR A 238 1.48 -6.86 -16.15
CA THR A 238 2.15 -5.65 -15.67
C THR A 238 1.23 -4.73 -14.87
N GLY A 239 -0.07 -5.05 -14.80
CA GLY A 239 -1.08 -4.23 -14.14
C GLY A 239 -1.31 -2.89 -14.83
N ALA A 240 -2.30 -2.14 -14.33
CA ALA A 240 -2.64 -0.82 -14.84
C ALA A 240 -3.31 0.06 -13.78
N LEU A 241 -3.18 1.37 -13.93
CA LEU A 241 -4.03 2.37 -13.30
C LEU A 241 -4.92 2.98 -14.38
N PHE A 242 -6.21 3.11 -14.11
CA PHE A 242 -7.15 3.62 -15.10
C PHE A 242 -8.34 4.35 -14.48
N CYS A 243 -9.04 5.13 -15.29
CA CYS A 243 -10.26 5.83 -14.92
C CYS A 243 -11.42 5.40 -15.82
N ILE A 244 -12.63 5.50 -15.29
CA ILE A 244 -13.87 5.32 -16.04
C ILE A 244 -14.40 6.71 -16.38
N GLY A 245 -14.61 7.00 -17.66
CA GLY A 245 -15.14 8.28 -18.11
C GLY A 245 -16.62 8.23 -18.46
N ALA A 246 -17.05 9.18 -19.29
CA ALA A 246 -18.40 9.21 -19.83
C ALA A 246 -18.72 7.88 -20.54
N HIS A 247 -19.95 7.39 -20.40
CA HIS A 247 -20.42 6.09 -20.91
C HIS A 247 -19.88 4.85 -20.19
N TYR A 248 -19.30 4.99 -18.99
CA TYR A 248 -18.84 3.86 -18.17
C TYR A 248 -17.79 2.97 -18.87
N SER A 249 -17.03 3.58 -19.78
CA SER A 249 -15.93 2.96 -20.48
C SER A 249 -14.60 3.46 -19.94
N CYS A 250 -13.56 2.64 -20.09
CA CYS A 250 -12.21 3.01 -19.72
C CYS A 250 -11.69 4.09 -20.66
N THR A 251 -11.42 5.29 -20.15
CA THR A 251 -10.94 6.42 -20.99
C THR A 251 -9.43 6.49 -21.06
N LYS A 252 -8.75 6.08 -19.99
CA LYS A 252 -7.30 6.19 -19.90
C LYS A 252 -6.73 5.06 -19.08
N ILE A 253 -5.68 4.44 -19.64
CA ILE A 253 -4.94 3.35 -19.03
C ILE A 253 -3.49 3.79 -19.00
N ILE A 254 -2.86 3.70 -17.83
CA ILE A 254 -1.42 3.84 -17.65
C ILE A 254 -0.93 2.51 -17.08
N ASP A 255 0.15 1.96 -17.65
CA ASP A 255 0.80 0.78 -17.09
C ASP A 255 1.13 1.01 -15.63
N PHE A 256 0.97 -0.03 -14.80
CA PHE A 256 1.20 0.13 -13.37
C PHE A 256 2.67 0.53 -13.15
N PRO A 257 2.96 1.69 -12.55
CA PRO A 257 4.33 2.15 -12.41
C PRO A 257 5.05 1.35 -11.32
N ILE A 258 5.74 0.30 -11.75
CA ILE A 258 6.45 -0.64 -10.89
C ILE A 258 7.57 0.04 -10.08
N GLY A 259 7.74 -0.41 -8.83
CA GLY A 259 8.99 -0.28 -8.08
C GLY A 259 9.19 0.99 -7.26
N SER A 260 8.27 1.97 -7.29
CA SER A 260 8.38 3.14 -6.41
C SER A 260 7.03 3.82 -6.13
N PRO A 261 6.69 4.10 -4.85
CA PRO A 261 5.53 4.91 -4.50
C PRO A 261 5.48 6.27 -5.18
N ARG A 262 6.65 6.88 -5.47
CA ARG A 262 6.72 8.17 -6.19
C ARG A 262 6.23 8.06 -7.63
N ARG A 263 6.53 6.94 -8.31
CA ARG A 263 6.06 6.71 -9.68
C ARG A 263 4.55 6.43 -9.69
N VAL A 264 4.05 5.69 -8.70
CA VAL A 264 2.60 5.52 -8.46
C VAL A 264 1.92 6.86 -8.24
N ALA A 265 2.45 7.72 -7.38
CA ALA A 265 1.93 9.07 -7.17
C ALA A 265 1.90 9.91 -8.47
N LYS A 266 2.96 9.83 -9.28
CA LYS A 266 3.02 10.51 -10.59
C LYS A 266 1.96 9.96 -11.56
N GLY A 267 1.76 8.65 -11.61
CA GLY A 267 0.73 8.01 -12.44
C GLY A 267 -0.68 8.42 -12.03
N ILE A 268 -0.96 8.42 -10.72
CA ILE A 268 -2.20 8.90 -10.12
C ILE A 268 -2.46 10.36 -10.51
N ASN A 269 -1.52 11.26 -10.28
CA ASN A 269 -1.68 12.68 -10.61
C ASN A 269 -1.87 12.91 -12.12
N SER A 270 -1.21 12.11 -12.96
CA SER A 270 -1.40 12.15 -14.42
C SER A 270 -2.81 11.72 -14.84
N LEU A 271 -3.43 10.75 -14.17
CA LEU A 271 -4.82 10.37 -14.40
C LEU A 271 -5.76 11.50 -13.99
N ILE A 272 -5.62 12.01 -12.77
CA ILE A 272 -6.51 13.03 -12.20
C ILE A 272 -6.50 14.33 -13.01
N SER A 273 -5.31 14.85 -13.33
CA SER A 273 -5.17 16.12 -14.07
C SER A 273 -5.90 16.12 -15.41
N GLN A 274 -6.10 14.95 -16.01
CA GLN A 274 -6.79 14.84 -17.30
C GLN A 274 -8.30 14.68 -17.12
N THR A 275 -8.76 14.01 -16.06
CA THR A 275 -10.19 13.88 -15.77
C THR A 275 -10.84 15.23 -15.43
N SER A 276 -10.10 16.12 -14.76
CA SER A 276 -10.59 17.47 -14.42
C SER A 276 -10.87 18.36 -15.63
N HIS A 277 -10.25 18.10 -16.79
CA HIS A 277 -10.51 18.85 -18.01
C HIS A 277 -11.73 18.34 -18.79
N SER A 278 -12.04 17.04 -18.69
CA SER A 278 -13.19 16.46 -19.40
C SER A 278 -14.53 16.76 -18.73
N SER A 279 -14.59 17.16 -17.45
CA SER A 279 -15.85 17.44 -16.76
C SER A 279 -16.37 18.88 -16.92
N MET A 280 -15.63 19.75 -17.62
CA MET A 280 -16.02 21.14 -17.89
C MET A 280 -16.47 21.37 -19.33
N ALA A 281 -16.43 20.34 -20.17
CA ALA A 281 -16.89 20.36 -21.56
C ALA A 281 -18.20 19.58 -21.69
#